data_AF-A0A7S1RW82-F1
#
_entry.id   AF-A0A7S1RW82-F1
#
_cell.length_a   1.000
_cell.length_b   1.000
_cell.length_c   1.000
_cell.angle_alpha   90.00
_cell.angle_beta   90.00
_cell.angle_gamma   90.00
#
_symmetry.space_group_name_H-M   'P 1'
#
loop_
_entity.id
_entity.type
_entity.pdbx_description
1 polymer ?
#
loop_
_entity_poly.entity_id
_entity_poly.type
_entity_poly.pdbx_seq_one_letter_code
_entity_poly.pdbx_strand_id
1 'polypeptide(L)'
;GAPAAGAEGDARRDAGPAELREEWAARGCDWAWAHDGAKQNGWFRLRAAGTLESKWGPGSWRLLGEGPEPPLLLVAFGGVEHALRLAGDGFDVVSKRRLAAEESLAASSQGSPPTPGAPACCPTRGWPS
;
A
#
# COMPACT_ATOMS: atom_id res chain seq x y z
N GLY A 1 19.49 -20.37 -19.14
CA GLY A 1 19.06 -18.98 -19.36
C GLY A 1 19.57 -18.15 -18.22
N ALA A 2 20.32 -17.10 -18.49
CA ALA A 2 20.76 -16.16 -17.46
C ALA A 2 19.54 -15.44 -16.85
N PRO A 3 19.50 -15.18 -15.54
CA PRO A 3 18.44 -14.36 -14.96
C PRO A 3 18.56 -12.91 -15.44
N ALA A 4 17.41 -12.28 -15.64
CA ALA A 4 17.26 -10.95 -16.23
C ALA A 4 17.88 -9.86 -15.35
N ALA A 5 19.03 -9.33 -15.77
CA ALA A 5 19.72 -8.18 -15.18
C ALA A 5 18.95 -6.84 -15.31
N GLY A 6 17.73 -6.85 -15.85
CA GLY A 6 16.89 -5.65 -16.04
C GLY A 6 15.92 -5.35 -14.89
N ALA A 7 15.60 -6.32 -14.03
CA ALA A 7 14.57 -6.13 -12.99
C ALA A 7 15.08 -5.36 -11.75
N GLU A 8 16.36 -5.50 -11.41
CA GLU A 8 16.92 -4.87 -10.20
C GLU A 8 17.16 -3.36 -10.33
N GLY A 9 17.39 -2.87 -11.56
CA GLY A 9 17.55 -1.44 -11.82
C GLY A 9 16.25 -0.64 -11.71
N ASP A 10 15.13 -1.28 -12.04
CA ASP A 10 13.80 -0.66 -12.04
C ASP A 10 13.23 -0.57 -10.62
N ALA A 11 13.44 -1.60 -9.78
CA ALA A 11 12.92 -1.66 -8.41
C ALA A 11 13.43 -0.55 -7.47
N ARG A 12 14.49 0.18 -7.82
CA ARG A 12 14.98 1.33 -7.02
C ARG A 12 14.30 2.64 -7.37
N ARG A 13 13.67 2.71 -8.55
CA ARG A 13 12.93 3.88 -9.02
C ARG A 13 11.62 4.02 -8.23
N ASP A 14 11.14 5.25 -8.08
CA ASP A 14 9.80 5.50 -7.56
C ASP A 14 8.72 5.04 -8.55
N ALA A 15 7.60 4.56 -8.01
CA ALA A 15 6.48 4.09 -8.80
C ALA A 15 5.85 5.24 -9.62
N GLY A 16 5.51 4.96 -10.88
CA GLY A 16 4.93 5.96 -11.78
C GLY A 16 3.40 6.03 -11.73
N PRO A 17 2.78 7.06 -12.36
CA PRO A 17 1.33 7.14 -12.52
C PRO A 17 0.69 5.93 -13.21
N ALA A 18 1.44 5.29 -14.12
CA ALA A 18 0.98 4.08 -14.80
C ALA A 18 0.80 2.88 -13.83
N GLU A 19 1.54 2.85 -12.73
CA GLU A 19 1.48 1.76 -11.74
C GLU A 19 0.59 2.13 -10.54
N LEU A 20 0.68 3.38 -10.07
CA LEU A 20 -0.07 3.86 -8.90
C LEU A 20 -1.50 4.33 -9.20
N ARG A 21 -1.85 4.50 -10.48
CA ARG A 21 -3.02 5.26 -10.94
C ARG A 21 -2.97 6.73 -10.47
N GLU A 22 -3.76 7.56 -11.12
CA GLU A 22 -3.73 9.02 -10.96
C GLU A 22 -3.99 9.45 -9.50
N GLU A 23 -4.92 8.79 -8.81
CA GLU A 23 -5.36 9.18 -7.48
C GLU A 23 -4.26 9.03 -6.41
N TRP A 24 -3.49 7.94 -6.46
CA TRP A 24 -2.36 7.74 -5.56
C TRP A 24 -1.11 8.47 -6.07
N ALA A 25 -0.86 8.48 -7.39
CA ALA A 25 0.31 9.13 -7.96
C ALA A 25 0.32 10.65 -7.73
N ALA A 26 -0.85 11.29 -7.74
CA ALA A 26 -0.98 12.72 -7.43
C ALA A 26 -0.52 13.10 -6.02
N ARG A 27 -0.44 12.12 -5.10
CA ARG A 27 0.03 12.29 -3.72
C ARG A 27 1.50 11.93 -3.53
N GLY A 28 2.17 11.44 -4.57
CA GLY A 28 3.56 11.05 -4.52
C GLY A 28 3.79 9.65 -3.93
N CYS A 29 5.06 9.29 -3.84
CA CYS A 29 5.49 7.96 -3.43
C CYS A 29 5.88 7.87 -1.95
N ASP A 30 6.07 9.01 -1.28
CA ASP A 30 6.50 9.12 0.11
C ASP A 30 5.34 9.36 1.06
N TRP A 31 5.23 8.51 2.07
CA TRP A 31 4.10 8.54 2.99
C TRP A 31 4.56 8.49 4.44
N ALA A 32 4.09 9.44 5.22
CA ALA A 32 4.16 9.40 6.67
C ALA A 32 3.16 8.39 7.20
N TRP A 33 3.51 7.75 8.33
CA TRP A 33 2.64 6.79 9.00
C TRP A 33 2.54 7.10 10.49
N ALA A 34 1.32 7.08 11.01
CA ALA A 34 1.02 7.28 12.42
C ALA A 34 0.10 6.15 12.91
N HIS A 35 0.65 5.20 13.69
CA HIS A 35 -0.15 4.10 14.25
C HIS A 35 -1.35 4.56 15.09
N ASP A 36 -1.21 5.69 15.80
CA ASP A 36 -2.25 6.30 16.65
C ASP A 36 -3.13 7.32 15.90
N GLY A 37 -2.85 7.55 14.62
CA GLY A 37 -3.56 8.51 13.79
C GLY A 37 -3.16 9.97 13.99
N ALA A 38 -2.23 10.26 14.90
CA ALA A 38 -1.88 11.63 15.29
C ALA A 38 -0.38 11.92 15.12
N LYS A 39 0.50 11.08 15.68
CA LYS A 39 1.94 11.33 15.69
C LYS A 39 2.64 10.41 14.69
N GLN A 40 3.33 11.01 13.72
CA GLN A 40 4.19 10.25 12.82
C GLN A 40 5.19 9.41 13.62
N ASN A 41 5.14 8.10 13.40
CA ASN A 41 6.03 7.12 14.00
C ASN A 41 6.56 6.10 12.99
N GLY A 42 6.24 6.29 11.71
CA GLY A 42 6.76 5.50 10.61
C GLY A 42 6.68 6.23 9.27
N TRP A 43 7.10 5.52 8.23
CA TRP A 43 7.02 5.95 6.85
C TRP A 43 7.10 4.73 5.92
N PHE A 44 6.59 4.89 4.70
CA PHE A 44 6.88 4.00 3.59
C PHE A 44 7.05 4.80 2.29
N ARG A 45 7.81 4.24 1.36
CA ARG A 45 8.01 4.75 0.01
C ARG A 45 7.64 3.69 -1.02
N LEU A 46 6.78 4.05 -1.96
CA LEU A 46 6.34 3.20 -3.05
C LEU A 46 7.38 3.23 -4.19
N ARG A 47 7.98 2.09 -4.46
CA ARG A 47 8.95 1.89 -5.54
C ARG A 47 8.30 1.15 -6.71
N ALA A 48 8.88 1.27 -7.89
CA ALA A 48 8.38 0.61 -9.09
C ALA A 48 8.35 -0.92 -8.92
N ALA A 49 7.61 -1.57 -9.82
CA ALA A 49 7.41 -3.02 -9.84
C ALA A 49 6.79 -3.60 -8.56
N GLY A 50 5.96 -2.82 -7.86
CA GLY A 50 5.25 -3.27 -6.67
C GLY A 50 6.14 -3.47 -5.44
N THR A 51 7.32 -2.86 -5.39
CA THR A 51 8.24 -2.93 -4.24
C THR A 51 8.07 -1.72 -3.33
N LEU A 52 8.31 -1.88 -2.03
CA LEU A 52 8.15 -0.82 -1.04
C LEU A 52 9.34 -0.78 -0.09
N GLU A 53 9.80 0.42 0.22
CA GLU A 53 10.72 0.67 1.32
C GLU A 53 9.94 1.21 2.51
N SER A 54 10.32 0.83 3.73
CA SER A 54 9.66 1.38 4.91
C SER A 54 10.60 1.47 6.09
N LYS A 55 10.17 2.20 7.12
CA LYS A 55 10.83 2.20 8.43
C LYS A 55 11.00 0.78 9.00
N TRP A 56 10.12 -0.15 8.64
CA TRP A 56 10.08 -1.51 9.18
C TRP A 56 10.73 -2.55 8.26
N GLY A 57 11.49 -2.09 7.27
CA GLY A 57 12.18 -2.93 6.31
C GLY A 57 11.49 -2.96 4.94
N PRO A 58 11.99 -3.80 4.02
CA PRO A 58 11.44 -3.91 2.69
C PRO A 58 10.04 -4.55 2.73
N GLY A 59 9.27 -4.26 1.69
CA GLY A 59 7.93 -4.76 1.54
C GLY A 59 7.48 -4.75 0.08
N SER A 60 6.19 -4.98 -0.12
CA SER A 60 5.54 -4.92 -1.42
C SER A 60 4.29 -4.07 -1.34
N TRP A 61 3.82 -3.63 -2.51
CA TRP A 61 2.53 -2.99 -2.65
C TRP A 61 1.85 -3.43 -3.94
N ARG A 62 0.52 -3.27 -3.95
CA ARG A 62 -0.30 -3.44 -5.16
C ARG A 62 -1.63 -2.70 -5.01
N LEU A 63 -2.24 -2.36 -6.12
CA LEU A 63 -3.60 -1.82 -6.14
C LEU A 63 -4.63 -2.95 -6.19
N LEU A 64 -5.76 -2.70 -5.54
CA LEU A 64 -6.94 -3.57 -5.55
C LEU A 64 -8.18 -2.75 -5.91
N GLY A 65 -8.81 -3.10 -7.03
CA GLY A 65 -10.00 -2.44 -7.57
C GLY A 65 -9.78 -1.90 -8.99
N GLU A 66 -10.72 -2.22 -9.88
CA GLU A 66 -10.72 -1.82 -11.30
C GLU A 66 -11.85 -0.83 -11.63
N GLY A 67 -12.57 -0.35 -10.61
CA GLY A 67 -13.72 0.53 -10.75
C GLY A 67 -13.38 2.03 -10.82
N PRO A 68 -14.41 2.88 -10.97
CA PRO A 68 -14.27 4.34 -10.98
C PRO A 68 -13.87 4.90 -9.61
N GLU A 69 -14.08 4.12 -8.55
CA GLU A 69 -13.66 4.47 -7.20
C GLU A 69 -12.13 4.36 -7.06
N PRO A 70 -11.51 5.21 -6.22
CA PRO A 70 -10.09 5.10 -5.94
C PRO A 70 -9.74 3.69 -5.44
N PRO A 71 -8.71 3.05 -6.01
CA PRO A 71 -8.33 1.69 -5.64
C PRO A 71 -7.79 1.66 -4.22
N LEU A 72 -7.97 0.53 -3.54
CA LEU A 72 -7.25 0.29 -2.29
C LEU A 72 -5.78 0.03 -2.60
N LEU A 73 -4.89 0.65 -1.83
CA LEU A 73 -3.47 0.35 -1.87
C LEU A 73 -3.18 -0.70 -0.82
N LEU A 74 -2.85 -1.91 -1.24
CA LEU A 74 -2.33 -2.94 -0.34
C LEU A 74 -0.85 -2.69 -0.15
N VAL A 75 -0.41 -2.56 1.10
CA VAL A 75 1.01 -2.51 1.46
C VAL A 75 1.32 -3.64 2.43
N ALA A 76 2.40 -4.37 2.18
CA ALA A 76 2.84 -5.48 3.03
C ALA A 76 4.29 -5.27 3.47
N PHE A 77 4.51 -5.23 4.78
CA PHE A 77 5.83 -5.16 5.39
C PHE A 77 5.76 -5.74 6.81
N GLY A 78 6.88 -6.26 7.32
CA GLY A 78 6.91 -6.86 8.67
C GLY A 78 5.92 -8.01 8.88
N GLY A 79 5.58 -8.76 7.82
CA GLY A 79 4.62 -9.88 7.87
C GLY A 79 3.15 -9.48 7.98
N VAL A 80 2.83 -8.19 7.84
CA VAL A 80 1.47 -7.66 7.93
C VAL A 80 1.12 -6.94 6.63
N GLU A 81 -0.02 -7.31 6.05
CA GLU A 81 -0.66 -6.59 4.95
C GLU A 81 -1.67 -5.58 5.50
N HIS A 82 -1.63 -4.36 4.97
CA HIS A 82 -2.58 -3.30 5.28
C HIS A 82 -3.28 -2.88 3.98
N ALA A 83 -4.61 -2.84 4.00
CA ALA A 83 -5.37 -2.22 2.93
C ALA A 83 -5.61 -0.75 3.28
N LEU A 84 -5.05 0.14 2.46
CA LEU A 84 -5.14 1.58 2.64
C LEU A 84 -6.20 2.14 1.70
N ARG A 85 -7.06 3.00 2.24
CA ARG A 85 -8.02 3.79 1.47
C ARG A 85 -7.64 5.26 1.52
N LEU A 86 -7.61 5.92 0.37
CA LEU A 86 -7.45 7.38 0.31
C LEU A 86 -8.58 8.08 1.08
N ALA A 87 -8.21 8.99 1.97
CA ALA A 87 -9.13 9.75 2.81
C ALA A 87 -8.60 11.19 2.99
N GLY A 88 -9.25 12.15 2.33
CA GLY A 88 -8.77 13.54 2.30
C GLY A 88 -7.41 13.67 1.62
N ASP A 89 -6.45 14.29 2.31
CA ASP A 89 -5.05 14.39 1.88
C ASP A 89 -4.26 13.10 2.15
N GLY A 90 -4.75 12.22 3.02
CA GLY A 90 -4.04 11.04 3.50
C GLY A 90 -4.70 9.71 3.17
N PHE A 91 -4.49 8.74 4.06
CA PHE A 91 -5.17 7.44 4.03
C PHE A 91 -5.64 6.98 5.42
N ASP A 92 -6.64 6.10 5.39
CA ASP A 92 -7.07 5.24 6.50
C ASP A 92 -6.67 3.79 6.23
N VAL A 93 -6.45 3.01 7.29
CA VAL A 93 -6.33 1.54 7.19
C VAL A 93 -7.73 0.93 7.34
N VAL A 94 -8.23 0.28 6.28
CA VAL A 94 -9.56 -0.36 6.27
C VAL A 94 -9.49 -1.88 6.45
N SER A 95 -8.31 -2.47 6.34
CA SER A 95 -8.08 -3.87 6.68
C SER A 95 -6.63 -4.11 7.08
N LYS A 96 -6.42 -5.11 7.94
CA LYS A 96 -5.12 -5.55 8.40
C LYS A 96 -5.10 -7.07 8.48
N ARG A 97 -4.14 -7.72 7.82
CA ARG A 97 -4.00 -9.18 7.80
C ARG A 97 -2.59 -9.60 8.17
N ARG A 98 -2.46 -10.62 9.01
CA ARG A 98 -1.17 -11.26 9.31
C ARG A 98 -0.94 -12.37 8.30
N LEU A 99 0.00 -12.17 7.37
CA LEU A 99 0.19 -13.08 6.23
C LEU A 99 0.70 -14.48 6.62
N ALA A 100 1.11 -14.69 7.88
CA ALA A 100 1.44 -16.02 8.41
C ALA A 100 0.20 -16.84 8.80
N ALA A 101 -0.94 -16.20 9.02
CA ALA A 101 -2.18 -16.84 9.49
C ALA A 101 -3.37 -16.61 8.56
N GLU A 102 -3.32 -15.56 7.74
CA GLU A 102 -4.41 -15.11 6.89
C GLU A 102 -3.94 -15.00 5.44
N GLU A 103 -4.82 -15.35 4.50
CA GLU A 103 -4.56 -15.17 3.08
C GLU A 103 -4.53 -13.68 2.72
N SER A 104 -3.70 -13.26 1.76
CA SER A 104 -3.68 -11.88 1.26
C SER A 104 -5.05 -11.51 0.68
N LEU A 105 -5.46 -10.25 0.86
CA LEU A 105 -6.68 -9.71 0.24
C LEU A 105 -6.68 -9.87 -1.28
N ALA A 106 -5.52 -9.80 -1.91
CA ALA A 106 -5.42 -9.92 -3.35
C ALA A 106 -5.53 -11.36 -3.87
N ALA A 107 -5.24 -12.36 -3.02
CA ALA A 107 -5.41 -13.77 -3.33
C ALA A 107 -6.77 -14.30 -2.86
N SER A 108 -7.48 -13.52 -2.05
CA SER A 108 -8.62 -14.04 -1.31
C SER A 108 -9.76 -14.45 -2.23
N SER A 109 -10.00 -15.75 -2.28
CA SER A 109 -11.21 -16.32 -2.91
C SER A 109 -12.45 -16.17 -2.02
N GLN A 110 -12.23 -15.81 -0.75
CA GLN A 110 -13.23 -15.71 0.30
C GLN A 110 -13.38 -14.26 0.78
N GLY A 111 -14.13 -13.48 0.00
CA GLY A 111 -14.57 -12.15 0.42
C GLY A 111 -14.35 -11.09 -0.65
N SER A 112 -15.36 -10.25 -0.85
CA SER A 112 -15.16 -9.03 -1.62
C SER A 112 -14.15 -8.14 -0.89
N PRO A 113 -13.29 -7.41 -1.60
CA PRO A 113 -12.44 -6.39 -0.98
C PRO A 113 -13.28 -5.44 -0.13
N PRO A 114 -12.70 -4.81 0.91
CA PRO A 114 -13.39 -3.77 1.66
C PRO A 114 -14.03 -2.78 0.68
N THR A 115 -15.33 -2.53 0.84
CA THR A 115 -16.00 -1.56 -0.02
C THR A 115 -15.37 -0.17 0.22
N PRO A 116 -15.42 0.74 -0.77
CA PRO A 116 -14.91 2.10 -0.59
C PRO A 116 -15.47 2.80 0.67
N GLY A 117 -16.68 2.45 1.11
CA GLY A 117 -17.30 2.95 2.33
C GLY A 117 -16.99 2.20 3.64
N ALA A 118 -16.13 1.19 3.64
CA ALA A 118 -15.80 0.42 4.84
C ALA A 118 -15.18 1.32 5.94
N PRO A 119 -15.57 1.18 7.23
CA PRO A 119 -14.94 1.97 8.29
C PRO A 119 -13.45 1.62 8.43
N ALA A 120 -12.65 2.58 8.91
CA ALA A 120 -11.28 2.29 9.30
C ALA A 120 -11.26 1.19 10.37
N CYS A 121 -10.37 0.21 10.23
CA CYS A 121 -10.29 -0.92 11.16
C CYS A 121 -9.40 -0.63 12.38
N CYS A 122 -8.65 0.46 12.34
CA CYS A 122 -7.76 0.91 13.41
C CYS A 122 -7.51 2.43 13.27
N PRO A 123 -6.98 3.11 14.30
CA PRO A 123 -6.74 4.56 14.25
C PRO A 123 -5.57 4.95 13.34
N THR A 124 -4.88 3.97 12.75
CA THR A 124 -3.72 4.22 11.91
C THR A 124 -4.08 5.05 10.69
N ARG A 125 -3.32 6.13 10.49
CA ARG A 125 -3.42 7.03 9.35
C ARG A 125 -2.06 7.33 8.77
N GLY A 126 -2.05 7.88 7.58
CA GLY A 126 -0.87 8.50 6.99
C GLY A 126 -1.22 9.63 6.06
N TRP A 127 -0.19 10.34 5.61
CA TRP A 127 -0.30 11.49 4.72
C TRP A 127 0.97 11.61 3.87
N PRO A 128 0.91 12.26 2.70
CA PRO A 128 2.07 12.53 1.87
C PRO A 128 3.18 13.25 2.67
N SER A 129 4.43 12.86 2.47
CA SER A 129 5.62 13.52 3.06
C SER A 129 6.31 14.47 2.10
#